data_AF-A0A7K0N5X8-F1
#
_entry.id   AF-A0A7K0N5X8-F1
#
_cell.length_a   1.000
_cell.length_b   1.000
_cell.length_c   1.000
_cell.angle_alpha   90.00
_cell.angle_beta   90.00
_cell.angle_gamma   90.00
#
_symmetry.space_group_name_H-M   'P 1'
#
loop_
_entity.id
_entity.type
_entity.pdbx_description
1 polymer ?
#
loop_
_entity_poly.entity_id
_entity_poly.type
_entity_poly.pdbx_seq_one_letter_code
_entity_poly.pdbx_strand_id
1 'polypeptide(L)'
;MRKLLAAVLAFVIIGSGAAYAHQPVTLSDSDTTAAKGPLLVDGTVSFAVRASFTKAGQKKAFRAQFKSGDALSVQYLIVDRRPESSLRINALPTLVMTTPTGSTVTIALDERTKFYEPFSRVNYLYLARYSAVAQSGVYSFVITSRAKAGITVAVGDREVTGEVLRETLASPSPTSVAPAPSPSKAVSISPTPPSSDGYTMAQVRANNSATSCWAVINGTVYNLTTWINSHPGGSGAIISLCGTDATSAFTSKHGSKSGPNSQLAGFRLGPLSN
;
A
#
# COMPACT_ATOMS: atom_id res chain seq x y z
N MET A 1 -32.27 -47.24 23.14
CA MET A 1 -32.53 -46.16 22.16
C MET A 1 -31.34 -45.21 22.16
N ARG A 2 -30.57 -45.21 21.07
CA ARG A 2 -29.41 -44.31 20.84
C ARG A 2 -29.93 -42.90 20.53
N LYS A 3 -29.47 -41.88 21.25
CA LYS A 3 -29.66 -40.48 20.85
C LYS A 3 -28.31 -39.94 20.36
N LEU A 4 -28.17 -39.85 19.03
CA LEU A 4 -27.10 -39.14 18.35
C LEU A 4 -27.34 -37.63 18.55
N LEU A 5 -26.47 -36.96 19.30
CA LEU A 5 -26.35 -35.50 19.24
C LEU A 5 -25.42 -35.16 18.08
N ALA A 6 -25.97 -34.63 17.00
CA ALA A 6 -25.20 -34.02 15.93
C ALA A 6 -24.76 -32.62 16.37
N ALA A 7 -23.46 -32.43 16.58
CA ALA A 7 -22.86 -31.12 16.73
C ALA A 7 -22.76 -30.47 15.34
N VAL A 8 -23.60 -29.46 15.09
CA VAL A 8 -23.51 -28.64 13.88
C VAL A 8 -22.39 -27.63 14.10
N LEU A 9 -21.22 -27.91 13.52
CA LEU A 9 -20.10 -26.97 13.48
C LEU A 9 -20.43 -25.89 12.44
N ALA A 10 -20.88 -24.72 12.87
CA ALA A 10 -21.07 -23.58 12.00
C ALA A 10 -19.69 -23.06 11.54
N PHE A 11 -19.35 -23.31 10.27
CA PHE A 11 -18.20 -22.71 9.61
C PHE A 11 -18.47 -21.22 9.43
N VAL A 12 -17.87 -20.37 10.28
CA VAL A 12 -17.88 -18.92 10.09
C VAL A 12 -16.82 -18.58 9.05
N ILE A 13 -17.26 -18.13 7.88
CA ILE A 13 -16.39 -17.63 6.81
C ILE A 13 -15.80 -16.31 7.29
N ILE A 14 -14.49 -16.28 7.55
CA ILE A 14 -13.72 -15.06 7.79
C ILE A 14 -13.72 -14.28 6.47
N GLY A 15 -14.38 -13.13 6.44
CA GLY A 15 -14.47 -12.30 5.24
C GLY A 15 -13.16 -11.55 4.98
N SER A 16 -12.23 -12.17 4.24
CA SER A 16 -11.14 -11.46 3.56
C SER A 16 -11.68 -10.86 2.27
N GLY A 17 -11.49 -9.54 2.08
CA GLY A 17 -11.85 -8.86 0.84
C GLY A 17 -10.61 -8.34 0.13
N ALA A 18 -10.42 -8.72 -1.13
CA ALA A 18 -9.48 -8.03 -2.00
C ALA A 18 -9.99 -6.59 -2.24
N ALA A 19 -9.11 -5.61 -2.11
CA ALA A 19 -9.38 -4.24 -2.49
C ALA A 19 -8.46 -3.89 -3.66
N TYR A 20 -9.08 -3.60 -4.81
CA TYR A 20 -8.35 -3.03 -5.93
C TYR A 20 -7.82 -1.65 -5.53
N ALA A 21 -6.67 -1.27 -6.07
CA ALA A 21 -6.32 0.13 -6.24
C ALA A 21 -7.56 0.91 -6.75
N HIS A 22 -7.88 2.03 -6.12
CA HIS A 22 -9.11 2.84 -6.31
C HIS A 22 -10.43 2.32 -5.70
N GLN A 23 -10.50 1.12 -5.11
CA GLN A 23 -11.65 0.75 -4.29
C GLN A 23 -11.47 1.30 -2.87
N PRO A 24 -12.29 2.27 -2.43
CA PRO A 24 -12.06 2.92 -1.14
C PRO A 24 -12.36 1.97 0.03
N VAL A 25 -11.50 2.02 1.05
CA VAL A 25 -11.72 1.37 2.34
C VAL A 25 -12.53 2.31 3.22
N THR A 26 -13.83 2.05 3.33
CA THR A 26 -14.71 2.88 4.17
C THR A 26 -14.62 2.48 5.64
N LEU A 27 -14.41 3.46 6.52
CA LEU A 27 -14.44 3.28 7.97
C LEU A 27 -15.86 3.41 8.53
N SER A 28 -16.31 2.36 9.19
CA SER A 28 -17.63 2.25 9.81
C SER A 28 -17.68 2.93 11.19
N ASP A 29 -18.87 3.03 11.78
CA ASP A 29 -19.02 3.62 13.11
C ASP A 29 -18.52 2.71 14.25
N SER A 30 -18.23 1.43 13.97
CA SER A 30 -17.58 0.53 14.93
C SER A 30 -16.07 0.70 15.00
N ASP A 31 -15.44 1.30 13.97
CA ASP A 31 -13.99 1.41 13.79
C ASP A 31 -13.37 2.51 14.68
N THR A 32 -13.80 2.60 15.93
CA THR A 32 -13.51 3.69 16.87
C THR A 32 -12.09 3.68 17.44
N THR A 33 -11.38 2.55 17.31
CA THR A 33 -10.00 2.35 17.75
C THR A 33 -9.22 1.57 16.69
N ALA A 34 -7.89 1.66 16.71
CA ALA A 34 -7.06 0.99 15.71
C ALA A 34 -7.31 -0.52 15.65
N ALA A 35 -7.48 -1.18 16.80
CA ALA A 35 -7.80 -2.60 16.89
C ALA A 35 -9.17 -2.95 16.28
N LYS A 36 -10.17 -2.08 16.43
CA LYS A 36 -11.51 -2.27 15.82
C LYS A 36 -11.55 -1.89 14.34
N GLY A 37 -10.55 -1.15 13.87
CA GLY A 37 -10.44 -0.72 12.49
C GLY A 37 -9.83 -1.77 11.57
N PRO A 38 -10.00 -1.60 10.23
CA PRO A 38 -9.38 -2.47 9.25
C PRO A 38 -7.85 -2.39 9.31
N LEU A 39 -7.21 -3.48 8.93
CA LEU A 39 -5.77 -3.57 8.67
C LEU A 39 -5.54 -3.61 7.15
N LEU A 40 -4.78 -2.63 6.65
CA LEU A 40 -4.16 -2.68 5.33
C LEU A 40 -2.94 -3.60 5.43
N VAL A 41 -3.01 -4.78 4.82
CA VAL A 41 -2.00 -5.85 4.99
C VAL A 41 -0.64 -5.48 4.39
N ASP A 42 -0.65 -4.65 3.34
CA ASP A 42 0.53 -4.04 2.74
C ASP A 42 0.31 -2.54 2.63
N GLY A 43 0.89 -1.77 3.55
CA GLY A 43 0.79 -0.32 3.61
C GLY A 43 1.49 0.41 2.45
N THR A 44 2.25 -0.30 1.60
CA THR A 44 2.82 0.29 0.39
C THR A 44 1.83 0.33 -0.78
N VAL A 45 0.75 -0.47 -0.70
CA VAL A 45 -0.33 -0.46 -1.69
C VAL A 45 -1.20 0.79 -1.50
N SER A 46 -1.54 1.44 -2.61
CA SER A 46 -2.36 2.64 -2.65
C SER A 46 -3.79 2.34 -2.20
N PHE A 47 -4.10 2.69 -0.96
CA PHE A 47 -5.44 2.59 -0.38
C PHE A 47 -6.01 3.96 -0.08
N ALA A 48 -7.21 4.24 -0.59
CA ALA A 48 -8.01 5.39 -0.19
C ALA A 48 -8.92 5.03 1.00
N VAL A 49 -8.55 5.42 2.22
CA VAL A 49 -9.33 5.18 3.43
C VAL A 49 -10.31 6.34 3.66
N ARG A 50 -11.62 6.08 3.53
CA ARG A 50 -12.67 7.10 3.66
C ARG A 50 -13.25 7.11 5.07
N ALA A 51 -13.34 8.29 5.68
CA ALA A 51 -13.94 8.50 6.98
C ALA A 51 -14.98 9.63 6.92
N SER A 52 -16.16 9.40 7.50
CA SER A 52 -17.25 10.40 7.58
C SER A 52 -17.68 10.60 9.02
N PHE A 53 -17.85 11.83 9.44
CA PHE A 53 -18.20 12.20 10.80
C PHE A 53 -19.46 13.07 10.82
N THR A 54 -20.33 12.84 11.80
CA THR A 54 -21.60 13.56 11.96
C THR A 54 -21.53 14.63 13.05
N LYS A 55 -20.57 14.54 13.98
CA LYS A 55 -20.36 15.50 15.07
C LYS A 55 -18.91 15.53 15.53
N ALA A 56 -18.53 16.59 16.25
CA ALA A 56 -17.22 16.71 16.87
C ALA A 56 -16.96 15.59 17.90
N GLY A 57 -15.68 15.22 18.06
CA GLY A 57 -15.23 14.24 19.05
C GLY A 57 -15.39 12.78 18.63
N GLN A 58 -16.06 12.49 17.52
CA GLN A 58 -16.07 11.13 16.97
C GLN A 58 -14.68 10.72 16.50
N LYS A 59 -14.33 9.47 16.77
CA LYS A 59 -13.07 8.84 16.36
C LYS A 59 -13.33 7.73 15.37
N LYS A 60 -12.47 7.64 14.36
CA LYS A 60 -12.35 6.49 13.47
C LYS A 60 -10.88 6.16 13.30
N ALA A 61 -10.55 4.89 13.15
CA ALA A 61 -9.18 4.45 13.13
C ALA A 61 -9.00 3.23 12.24
N PHE A 62 -7.77 3.00 11.82
CA PHE A 62 -7.35 1.85 11.03
C PHE A 62 -5.87 1.57 11.28
N ARG A 63 -5.38 0.49 10.67
CA ARG A 63 -3.99 0.04 10.76
C ARG A 63 -3.42 -0.18 9.37
N ALA A 64 -2.10 -0.01 9.23
CA ALA A 64 -1.38 -0.42 8.02
C ALA A 64 -0.06 -1.08 8.40
N GLN A 65 0.26 -2.20 7.74
CA GLN A 65 1.48 -2.94 7.99
C GLN A 65 2.56 -2.57 6.97
N PHE A 66 3.77 -2.30 7.45
CA PHE A 66 4.93 -2.03 6.62
C PHE A 66 6.08 -2.95 7.01
N LYS A 67 7.00 -3.16 6.08
CA LYS A 67 8.31 -3.77 6.33
C LYS A 67 9.34 -2.66 6.53
N SER A 68 10.47 -3.02 7.13
CA SER A 68 11.57 -2.09 7.31
C SER A 68 12.11 -1.63 5.96
N GLY A 69 12.25 -0.32 5.77
CA GLY A 69 12.74 0.25 4.52
C GLY A 69 11.65 0.56 3.48
N ASP A 70 10.41 0.15 3.73
CA ASP A 70 9.29 0.48 2.86
C ASP A 70 9.06 2.01 2.82
N ALA A 71 8.49 2.50 1.72
CA ALA A 71 8.01 3.86 1.64
C ALA A 71 6.74 4.03 2.48
N LEU A 72 6.81 4.83 3.54
CA LEU A 72 5.64 5.27 4.29
C LEU A 72 5.11 6.56 3.67
N SER A 73 4.10 6.43 2.81
CA SER A 73 3.41 7.55 2.17
C SER A 73 2.01 7.71 2.76
N VAL A 74 1.69 8.90 3.28
CA VAL A 74 0.39 9.21 3.87
C VAL A 74 -0.08 10.56 3.35
N GLN A 75 -1.28 10.61 2.78
CA GLN A 75 -1.84 11.85 2.22
C GLN A 75 -3.20 12.11 2.84
N TYR A 76 -3.48 13.37 3.18
CA TYR A 76 -4.77 13.80 3.68
C TYR A 76 -5.51 14.57 2.59
N LEU A 77 -6.70 14.10 2.23
CA LEU A 77 -7.53 14.70 1.20
C LEU A 77 -8.95 14.99 1.71
N ILE A 78 -9.56 15.99 1.11
CA ILE A 78 -11.00 16.24 1.16
C ILE A 78 -11.55 16.40 -0.25
N VAL A 79 -12.83 16.09 -0.46
CA VAL A 79 -13.46 16.36 -1.76
C VAL A 79 -13.54 17.87 -1.98
N ASP A 80 -13.18 18.35 -3.17
CA ASP A 80 -13.31 19.75 -3.58
C ASP A 80 -14.77 20.09 -3.92
N ARG A 81 -15.66 19.91 -2.95
CA ARG A 81 -17.08 20.25 -2.99
C ARG A 81 -17.57 20.62 -1.60
N ARG A 82 -18.56 21.51 -1.50
CA ARG A 82 -19.23 21.80 -0.23
C ARG A 82 -19.98 20.56 0.30
N PRO A 83 -20.03 20.36 1.64
CA PRO A 83 -19.48 21.25 2.67
C PRO A 83 -17.96 21.13 2.89
N GLU A 84 -17.32 20.02 2.51
CA GLU A 84 -15.92 19.70 2.82
C GLU A 84 -14.95 20.81 2.38
N SER A 85 -15.05 21.28 1.13
CA SER A 85 -14.16 22.30 0.59
C SER A 85 -14.27 23.66 1.29
N SER A 86 -15.34 23.91 2.05
CA SER A 86 -15.51 25.15 2.83
C SER A 86 -14.95 25.08 4.25
N LEU A 87 -14.57 23.90 4.73
CA LEU A 87 -14.03 23.73 6.07
C LEU A 87 -12.66 24.40 6.19
N ARG A 88 -12.49 25.21 7.25
CA ARG A 88 -11.19 25.76 7.66
C ARG A 88 -10.32 24.66 8.26
N ILE A 89 -9.00 24.83 8.22
CA ILE A 89 -8.04 23.84 8.75
C ILE A 89 -8.35 23.43 10.20
N ASN A 90 -8.70 24.38 11.06
CA ASN A 90 -9.04 24.12 12.46
C ASN A 90 -10.38 23.41 12.68
N ALA A 91 -11.25 23.32 11.66
CA ALA A 91 -12.51 22.59 11.70
C ALA A 91 -12.39 21.16 11.14
N LEU A 92 -11.27 20.83 10.51
CA LEU A 92 -11.04 19.51 9.94
C LEU A 92 -10.67 18.48 11.00
N PRO A 93 -11.02 17.19 10.79
CA PRO A 93 -10.54 16.11 11.63
C PRO A 93 -9.01 16.05 11.70
N THR A 94 -8.45 15.83 12.89
CA THR A 94 -7.01 15.59 13.07
C THR A 94 -6.67 14.15 12.73
N LEU A 95 -5.52 13.92 12.10
CA LEU A 95 -4.96 12.59 11.87
C LEU A 95 -3.70 12.41 12.71
N VAL A 96 -3.71 11.40 13.58
CA VAL A 96 -2.55 10.99 14.37
C VAL A 96 -2.12 9.61 13.92
N MET A 97 -0.84 9.48 13.58
CA MET A 97 -0.18 8.22 13.25
C MET A 97 0.69 7.80 14.43
N THR A 98 0.60 6.54 14.85
CA THR A 98 1.49 5.93 15.85
C THR A 98 2.34 4.87 15.18
N THR A 99 3.66 4.94 15.35
CA THR A 99 4.62 3.98 14.83
C THR A 99 4.54 2.64 15.59
N PRO A 100 5.13 1.56 15.05
CA PRO A 100 5.19 0.26 15.74
C PRO A 100 5.93 0.34 17.09
N THR A 101 6.84 1.30 17.25
CA THR A 101 7.58 1.56 18.50
C THR A 101 6.80 2.42 19.51
N GLY A 102 5.59 2.87 19.17
CA GLY A 102 4.73 3.69 20.04
C GLY A 102 4.94 5.19 19.93
N SER A 103 5.86 5.67 19.09
CA SER A 103 6.05 7.09 18.84
C SER A 103 4.87 7.65 18.04
N THR A 104 4.45 8.88 18.32
CA THR A 104 3.29 9.49 17.65
C THR A 104 3.70 10.67 16.78
N VAL A 105 3.02 10.80 15.63
CA VAL A 105 3.14 11.92 14.69
C VAL A 105 1.73 12.44 14.41
N THR A 106 1.49 13.72 14.71
CA THR A 106 0.28 14.40 14.26
C THR A 106 0.54 14.95 12.86
N ILE A 107 -0.27 14.54 11.88
CA ILE A 107 -0.12 15.02 10.51
C ILE A 107 -0.56 16.49 10.45
N ALA A 108 0.38 17.38 10.14
CA ALA A 108 0.12 18.80 9.97
C ALA A 108 -0.64 19.04 8.66
N LEU A 109 -1.69 19.87 8.71
CA LEU A 109 -2.46 20.26 7.53
C LEU A 109 -2.04 21.67 7.10
N ASP A 110 -1.01 21.75 6.25
CA ASP A 110 -0.30 22.98 5.89
C ASP A 110 -0.44 23.37 4.42
N GLU A 111 -1.18 22.58 3.63
CA GLU A 111 -1.45 22.88 2.24
C GLU A 111 -2.95 22.86 1.89
N ARG A 112 -3.26 23.32 0.67
CA ARG A 112 -4.57 23.20 0.05
C ARG A 112 -4.42 23.20 -1.47
N THR A 113 -3.98 22.07 -2.00
CA THR A 113 -3.62 21.92 -3.41
C THR A 113 -4.70 21.12 -4.15
N LYS A 114 -5.16 21.62 -5.30
CA LYS A 114 -6.16 20.91 -6.12
C LYS A 114 -5.56 19.65 -6.73
N PHE A 115 -6.33 18.57 -6.73
CA PHE A 115 -5.98 17.30 -7.34
C PHE A 115 -7.20 16.68 -8.00
N TYR A 116 -7.09 16.36 -9.29
CA TYR A 116 -8.10 15.58 -9.99
C TYR A 116 -7.69 14.10 -9.97
N GLU A 117 -8.49 13.24 -9.33
CA GLU A 117 -8.28 11.80 -9.34
C GLU A 117 -8.91 11.21 -10.62
N PRO A 118 -8.11 10.78 -11.62
CA PRO A 118 -8.64 10.42 -12.95
C PRO A 118 -9.52 9.17 -12.94
N PHE A 119 -9.27 8.24 -12.01
CA PHE A 119 -9.98 6.97 -11.94
C PHE A 119 -11.38 7.10 -11.34
N SER A 120 -11.50 7.79 -10.20
CA SER A 120 -12.81 8.07 -9.59
C SER A 120 -13.53 9.26 -10.21
N ARG A 121 -12.80 10.09 -10.99
CA ARG A 121 -13.25 11.37 -11.55
C ARG A 121 -13.68 12.37 -10.47
N VAL A 122 -13.09 12.28 -9.28
CA VAL A 122 -13.36 13.17 -8.15
C VAL A 122 -12.27 14.24 -8.07
N ASN A 123 -12.68 15.50 -7.88
CA ASN A 123 -11.77 16.57 -7.51
C ASN A 123 -11.57 16.53 -6.00
N TYR A 124 -10.31 16.52 -5.56
CA TYR A 124 -9.91 16.62 -4.17
C TYR A 124 -9.06 17.87 -3.94
N LEU A 125 -8.92 18.21 -2.67
CA LEU A 125 -7.88 19.08 -2.16
C LEU A 125 -6.93 18.23 -1.30
N TYR A 126 -5.65 18.20 -1.67
CA TYR A 126 -4.59 17.78 -0.77
C TYR A 126 -4.44 18.80 0.34
N LEU A 127 -4.43 18.33 1.58
CA LEU A 127 -4.24 19.17 2.76
C LEU A 127 -2.95 18.84 3.52
N ALA A 128 -2.41 17.65 3.29
CA ALA A 128 -1.11 17.22 3.80
C ALA A 128 -0.57 16.07 2.98
N ARG A 129 0.76 16.01 2.87
CA ARG A 129 1.50 14.88 2.31
C ARG A 129 2.68 14.59 3.22
N TYR A 130 2.65 13.44 3.86
CA TYR A 130 3.69 12.95 4.75
C TYR A 130 4.41 11.78 4.10
N SER A 131 5.74 11.81 4.10
CA SER A 131 6.58 10.75 3.59
C SER A 131 7.71 10.44 4.56
N ALA A 132 7.97 9.17 4.80
CA ALA A 132 9.12 8.70 5.57
C ALA A 132 9.54 7.30 5.10
N VAL A 133 10.64 6.81 5.67
CA VAL A 133 11.01 5.39 5.59
C VAL A 133 10.33 4.66 6.74
N ALA A 134 9.60 3.59 6.43
CA ALA A 134 8.88 2.81 7.41
C ALA A 134 9.83 1.95 8.25
N GLN A 135 9.50 1.84 9.53
CA GLN A 135 9.97 0.75 10.39
C GLN A 135 9.11 -0.48 10.12
N SER A 136 9.67 -1.66 10.34
CA SER A 136 8.87 -2.89 10.26
C SER A 136 7.80 -2.89 11.36
N GLY A 137 6.56 -3.20 10.99
CA GLY A 137 5.46 -3.40 11.93
C GLY A 137 4.16 -2.71 11.51
N VAL A 138 3.23 -2.68 12.46
CA VAL A 138 1.89 -2.13 12.24
C VAL A 138 1.82 -0.70 12.76
N TYR A 139 1.54 0.22 11.86
CA TYR A 139 1.21 1.60 12.19
C TYR A 139 -0.27 1.72 12.49
N SER A 140 -0.63 2.56 13.45
CA SER A 140 -2.03 2.89 13.72
C SER A 140 -2.33 4.33 13.34
N PHE A 141 -3.53 4.55 12.80
CA PHE A 141 -3.99 5.84 12.35
C PHE A 141 -5.30 6.15 13.07
N VAL A 142 -5.35 7.27 13.77
CA VAL A 142 -6.54 7.71 14.51
C VAL A 142 -6.97 9.07 14.00
N ILE A 143 -8.19 9.12 13.49
CA ILE A 143 -8.84 10.33 12.99
C ILE A 143 -9.82 10.80 14.06
N THR A 144 -9.68 12.03 14.55
CA THR A 144 -10.60 12.64 15.52
C THR A 144 -11.27 13.85 14.90
N SER A 145 -12.59 13.80 14.76
CA SER A 145 -13.39 14.88 14.19
C SER A 145 -13.47 16.12 15.09
N ARG A 146 -13.48 17.29 14.46
CA ARG A 146 -13.73 18.58 15.13
C ARG A 146 -15.11 19.17 14.81
N ALA A 147 -15.73 18.66 13.75
CA ALA A 147 -17.06 19.01 13.28
C ALA A 147 -17.58 17.88 12.37
N LYS A 148 -18.77 18.05 11.78
CA LYS A 148 -19.23 17.22 10.66
C LYS A 148 -18.27 17.40 9.47
N ALA A 149 -17.71 16.29 8.97
CA ALA A 149 -16.76 16.31 7.86
C ALA A 149 -16.62 14.92 7.21
N GLY A 150 -16.41 14.88 5.90
CA GLY A 150 -15.87 13.72 5.19
C GLY A 150 -14.41 13.95 4.79
N ILE A 151 -13.56 12.94 5.00
CA ILE A 151 -12.14 12.99 4.62
C ILE A 151 -11.71 11.68 3.95
N THR A 152 -10.60 11.75 3.22
CA THR A 152 -9.90 10.57 2.68
C THR A 152 -8.45 10.61 3.15
N VAL A 153 -7.97 9.51 3.72
CA VAL A 153 -6.56 9.30 4.02
C VAL A 153 -6.03 8.30 3.00
N ALA A 154 -5.09 8.72 2.15
CA ALA A 154 -4.39 7.78 1.27
C ALA A 154 -3.17 7.23 1.99
N VAL A 155 -2.94 5.92 1.89
CA VAL A 155 -1.74 5.24 2.40
C VAL A 155 -1.14 4.43 1.27
N GLY A 156 0.19 4.47 1.14
CA GLY A 156 0.91 3.79 0.06
C GLY A 156 0.82 4.52 -1.28
N ASP A 157 1.51 4.00 -2.27
CA ASP A 157 1.62 4.57 -3.63
C ASP A 157 1.63 3.51 -4.75
N ARG A 158 1.70 2.21 -4.41
CA ARG A 158 1.66 1.12 -5.39
C ARG A 158 0.21 0.84 -5.79
N GLU A 159 -0.13 1.16 -7.03
CA GLU A 159 -1.48 0.94 -7.60
C GLU A 159 -1.69 -0.54 -8.02
N VAL A 160 -1.57 -1.45 -7.06
CA VAL A 160 -1.84 -2.89 -7.23
C VAL A 160 -3.05 -3.31 -6.39
N THR A 161 -3.56 -4.53 -6.61
CA THR A 161 -4.57 -5.09 -5.69
C THR A 161 -3.93 -5.36 -4.35
N GLY A 162 -4.56 -4.87 -3.28
CA GLY A 162 -4.14 -5.10 -1.90
C GLY A 162 -5.19 -5.85 -1.10
N GLU A 163 -4.79 -6.31 0.08
CA GLU A 163 -5.68 -7.01 1.02
C GLU A 163 -6.04 -6.12 2.20
N VAL A 164 -7.31 -6.17 2.60
CA VAL A 164 -7.84 -5.46 3.76
C VAL A 164 -8.50 -6.45 4.69
N LEU A 165 -7.96 -6.59 5.90
CA LEU A 165 -8.51 -7.46 6.94
C LEU A 165 -9.38 -6.64 7.89
N ARG A 166 -10.57 -7.16 8.21
CA ARG A 166 -11.43 -6.62 9.27
C ARG A 166 -11.66 -7.70 10.32
N GLU A 167 -11.29 -7.40 11.55
CA GLU A 167 -11.59 -8.28 12.68
C GLU A 167 -13.08 -8.13 13.03
N THR A 168 -13.92 -9.09 12.62
CA THR A 168 -15.30 -9.15 13.12
C THR A 168 -15.27 -9.48 14.60
N LEU A 169 -15.94 -8.66 15.42
CA LEU A 169 -16.07 -8.86 16.87
C LEU A 169 -16.71 -10.23 17.17
N ALA A 170 -15.88 -11.24 17.34
CA ALA A 170 -16.20 -12.45 18.10
C ALA A 170 -15.20 -12.51 19.27
N SER A 171 -15.75 -12.67 20.47
CA SER A 171 -15.13 -12.62 21.79
C SER A 171 -13.80 -13.40 21.93
N PRO A 172 -12.93 -13.05 22.90
CA PRO A 172 -11.60 -13.61 23.03
C PRO A 172 -11.68 -15.02 23.63
N SER A 173 -10.89 -15.94 23.09
CA SER A 173 -10.50 -17.13 23.83
C SER A 173 -8.98 -17.11 23.98
N PRO A 174 -8.43 -17.09 25.20
CA PRO A 174 -7.01 -17.25 25.40
C PRO A 174 -6.62 -18.73 25.24
N THR A 175 -5.32 -18.95 25.13
CA THR A 175 -4.60 -20.25 25.15
C THR A 175 -4.62 -21.05 23.84
N SER A 176 -3.54 -20.96 23.07
CA SER A 176 -2.47 -21.96 23.17
C SER A 176 -1.25 -21.49 22.38
N VAL A 177 -0.17 -21.20 23.11
CA VAL A 177 1.18 -21.14 22.55
C VAL A 177 1.56 -22.58 22.20
N ALA A 178 1.67 -22.89 20.92
CA ALA A 178 2.30 -24.11 20.42
C ALA A 178 3.12 -23.79 19.17
N PRO A 179 4.25 -24.47 18.98
CA PRO A 179 5.52 -23.84 18.61
C PRO A 179 5.63 -23.51 17.12
N ALA A 180 6.45 -22.49 16.85
CA ALA A 180 6.90 -22.10 15.54
C ALA A 180 7.27 -23.30 14.66
N PRO A 181 6.85 -23.36 13.39
CA PRO A 181 7.59 -24.15 12.43
C PRO A 181 8.99 -23.54 12.28
N SER A 182 9.99 -24.36 12.56
CA SER A 182 11.42 -24.12 12.33
C SER A 182 11.69 -23.62 10.90
N PRO A 183 12.84 -22.96 10.64
CA PRO A 183 13.04 -22.12 9.47
C PRO A 183 13.14 -22.99 8.21
N SER A 184 12.19 -22.85 7.29
CA SER A 184 12.39 -23.36 5.93
C SER A 184 13.36 -22.42 5.21
N LYS A 185 14.63 -22.83 5.20
CA LYS A 185 15.75 -22.40 4.36
C LYS A 185 15.61 -21.02 3.69
N ALA A 186 16.38 -20.07 4.21
CA ALA A 186 16.89 -18.97 3.41
C ALA A 186 17.61 -19.53 2.17
N VAL A 187 17.01 -19.36 1.00
CA VAL A 187 17.75 -19.50 -0.26
C VAL A 187 18.30 -18.11 -0.55
N SER A 188 19.51 -17.85 -0.04
CA SER A 188 20.37 -16.83 -0.63
C SER A 188 20.70 -17.26 -2.05
N ILE A 189 20.37 -16.42 -3.03
CA ILE A 189 20.88 -16.59 -4.38
C ILE A 189 21.40 -15.25 -4.89
N SER A 190 22.73 -15.18 -4.93
CA SER A 190 23.53 -14.35 -5.84
C SER A 190 23.27 -14.78 -7.30
N PRO A 191 23.65 -13.98 -8.31
CA PRO A 191 23.04 -14.01 -9.63
C PRO A 191 23.41 -15.27 -10.41
N THR A 192 22.41 -16.01 -10.89
CA THR A 192 22.58 -17.15 -11.79
C THR A 192 22.94 -16.67 -13.21
N PRO A 193 23.94 -17.27 -13.89
CA PRO A 193 24.27 -16.98 -15.29
C PRO A 193 23.17 -17.43 -16.27
N PRO A 194 23.17 -16.95 -17.53
CA PRO A 194 21.99 -16.90 -18.39
C PRO A 194 21.55 -18.29 -18.87
N SER A 195 20.30 -18.64 -18.57
CA SER A 195 19.64 -19.79 -19.18
C SER A 195 19.45 -19.55 -20.68
N SER A 196 19.86 -20.51 -21.49
CA SER A 196 19.67 -20.55 -22.96
C SER A 196 18.20 -20.50 -23.41
N ASP A 197 17.26 -20.59 -22.46
CA ASP A 197 15.80 -20.67 -22.71
C ASP A 197 15.05 -19.36 -22.39
N GLY A 198 15.78 -18.26 -22.15
CA GLY A 198 15.20 -16.96 -21.79
C GLY A 198 14.77 -16.86 -20.32
N TYR A 199 14.21 -15.72 -19.94
CA TYR A 199 13.83 -15.40 -18.56
C TYR A 199 12.31 -15.45 -18.40
N THR A 200 11.80 -15.95 -17.28
CA THR A 200 10.34 -16.03 -17.03
C THR A 200 9.83 -14.84 -16.22
N MET A 201 8.54 -14.52 -16.35
CA MET A 201 7.91 -13.52 -15.49
C MET A 201 7.95 -13.89 -13.99
N ALA A 202 8.04 -15.18 -13.65
CA ALA A 202 8.22 -15.60 -12.26
C ALA A 202 9.57 -15.16 -11.70
N GLN A 203 10.65 -15.31 -12.47
CA GLN A 203 11.98 -14.81 -12.10
C GLN A 203 12.00 -13.28 -12.03
N VAL A 204 11.33 -12.60 -12.96
CA VAL A 204 11.20 -11.13 -12.89
C VAL A 204 10.51 -10.73 -11.59
N ARG A 205 9.34 -11.30 -11.27
CA ARG A 205 8.60 -11.00 -10.04
C ARG A 205 9.37 -11.32 -8.75
N ALA A 206 10.29 -12.28 -8.77
CA ALA A 206 11.16 -12.59 -7.64
C ALA A 206 12.22 -11.50 -7.40
N ASN A 207 12.52 -10.68 -8.42
CA ASN A 207 13.45 -9.55 -8.35
C ASN A 207 12.68 -8.24 -8.36
N ASN A 208 11.96 -7.97 -7.26
CA ASN A 208 11.00 -6.86 -7.13
C ASN A 208 11.36 -5.82 -6.05
N SER A 209 12.63 -5.68 -5.68
CA SER A 209 13.07 -4.78 -4.61
C SER A 209 14.20 -3.86 -5.06
N ALA A 210 14.50 -2.81 -4.28
CA ALA A 210 15.60 -1.90 -4.58
C ALA A 210 16.99 -2.58 -4.55
N THR A 211 17.12 -3.70 -3.84
CA THR A 211 18.37 -4.49 -3.76
C THR A 211 18.41 -5.63 -4.77
N SER A 212 17.29 -5.94 -5.43
CA SER A 212 17.22 -6.86 -6.56
C SER A 212 16.02 -6.49 -7.44
N CYS A 213 16.27 -5.68 -8.47
CA CYS A 213 15.26 -5.04 -9.29
C CYS A 213 15.39 -5.46 -10.75
N TRP A 214 14.47 -6.30 -11.22
CA TRP A 214 14.34 -6.63 -12.64
C TRP A 214 13.05 -6.06 -13.22
N ALA A 215 13.05 -5.67 -14.48
CA ALA A 215 11.83 -5.25 -15.17
C ALA A 215 11.84 -5.74 -16.62
N VAL A 216 10.66 -5.96 -17.19
CA VAL A 216 10.50 -6.24 -18.62
C VAL A 216 10.23 -4.94 -19.36
N ILE A 217 10.93 -4.71 -20.46
CA ILE A 217 10.63 -3.63 -21.40
C ILE A 217 10.68 -4.22 -22.81
N ASN A 218 9.57 -4.14 -23.55
CA ASN A 218 9.42 -4.67 -24.90
C ASN A 218 9.86 -6.15 -25.01
N GLY A 219 9.40 -6.99 -24.10
CA GLY A 219 9.71 -8.43 -24.09
C GLY A 219 11.17 -8.79 -23.77
N THR A 220 11.96 -7.83 -23.29
CA THR A 220 13.34 -8.06 -22.81
C THR A 220 13.42 -7.80 -21.32
N VAL A 221 14.12 -8.66 -20.59
CA VAL A 221 14.35 -8.52 -19.14
C VAL A 221 15.63 -7.74 -18.88
N TYR A 222 15.55 -6.78 -17.96
CA TYR A 222 16.67 -5.92 -17.56
C TYR A 222 16.88 -5.99 -16.05
N ASN A 223 18.13 -6.02 -15.60
CA ASN A 223 18.51 -5.85 -14.21
C ASN A 223 18.83 -4.38 -13.93
N LEU A 224 17.89 -3.67 -13.33
CA LEU A 224 17.98 -2.23 -13.08
C LEU A 224 18.54 -1.89 -11.70
N THR A 225 18.91 -2.89 -10.89
CA THR A 225 19.32 -2.73 -9.48
C THR A 225 20.37 -1.63 -9.29
N THR A 226 21.43 -1.65 -10.10
CA THR A 226 22.52 -0.67 -10.00
C THR A 226 22.17 0.68 -10.64
N TRP A 227 21.12 0.73 -11.45
CA TRP A 227 20.68 1.95 -12.13
C TRP A 227 19.77 2.83 -11.29
N ILE A 228 19.10 2.26 -10.27
CA ILE A 228 18.11 2.94 -9.43
C ILE A 228 18.57 4.33 -9.00
N ASN A 229 19.75 4.44 -8.38
CA ASN A 229 20.22 5.72 -7.82
C ASN A 229 20.77 6.70 -8.86
N SER A 230 21.02 6.23 -10.08
CA SER A 230 21.56 7.05 -11.18
C SER A 230 20.49 7.47 -12.19
N HIS A 231 19.24 7.02 -11.99
CA HIS A 231 18.16 7.33 -12.89
C HIS A 231 17.76 8.82 -12.82
N PRO A 232 17.82 9.59 -13.93
CA PRO A 232 17.50 11.03 -13.93
C PRO A 232 16.06 11.36 -13.53
N GLY A 233 15.12 10.42 -13.70
CA GLY A 233 13.73 10.55 -13.23
C GLY A 233 13.55 10.23 -11.75
N GLY A 234 14.64 10.01 -11.00
CA GLY A 234 14.64 9.60 -9.60
C GLY A 234 14.61 8.09 -9.41
N SER A 235 15.11 7.65 -8.25
CA SER A 235 15.18 6.23 -7.87
C SER A 235 13.80 5.59 -7.72
N GLY A 236 12.83 6.32 -7.18
CA GLY A 236 11.45 5.85 -7.02
C GLY A 236 10.81 5.42 -8.35
N ALA A 237 11.15 6.08 -9.46
CA ALA A 237 10.63 5.72 -10.78
C ALA A 237 11.09 4.33 -11.23
N ILE A 238 12.32 3.91 -10.89
CA ILE A 238 12.81 2.56 -11.19
C ILE A 238 12.29 1.55 -10.17
N ILE A 239 12.31 1.89 -8.88
CA ILE A 239 11.88 1.00 -7.79
C ILE A 239 10.42 0.57 -7.99
N SER A 240 9.55 1.49 -8.43
CA SER A 240 8.14 1.19 -8.72
C SER A 240 7.92 0.17 -9.86
N LEU A 241 8.94 -0.07 -10.69
CA LEU A 241 8.89 -0.96 -11.85
C LEU A 241 9.52 -2.34 -11.59
N CYS A 242 10.20 -2.52 -10.44
CA CYS A 242 10.83 -3.79 -10.10
C CYS A 242 9.78 -4.91 -10.02
N GLY A 243 10.08 -6.05 -10.65
CA GLY A 243 9.22 -7.21 -10.71
C GLY A 243 8.07 -7.14 -11.70
N THR A 244 8.04 -6.13 -12.57
CA THR A 244 6.89 -5.87 -13.46
C THR A 244 7.27 -5.83 -14.94
N ASP A 245 6.24 -5.86 -15.80
CA ASP A 245 6.38 -5.40 -17.18
C ASP A 245 6.19 -3.88 -17.20
N ALA A 246 7.32 -3.19 -17.38
CA ALA A 246 7.45 -1.75 -17.37
C ALA A 246 7.31 -1.12 -18.76
N THR A 247 6.97 -1.90 -19.80
CA THR A 247 6.92 -1.45 -21.20
C THR A 247 6.08 -0.19 -21.37
N SER A 248 4.87 -0.17 -20.82
CA SER A 248 3.94 0.96 -20.93
C SER A 248 4.46 2.19 -20.19
N ALA A 249 4.99 2.00 -18.97
CA ALA A 249 5.53 3.08 -18.15
C ALA A 249 6.77 3.72 -18.82
N PHE A 250 7.68 2.89 -19.33
CA PHE A 250 8.85 3.34 -20.06
C PHE A 250 8.48 4.08 -21.35
N THR A 251 7.58 3.52 -22.16
CA THR A 251 7.13 4.12 -23.42
C THR A 251 6.41 5.45 -23.19
N SER A 252 5.56 5.53 -22.16
CA SER A 252 4.84 6.76 -21.81
C SER A 252 5.77 7.92 -21.43
N LYS A 253 6.89 7.63 -20.76
CA LYS A 253 7.83 8.65 -20.29
C LYS A 253 8.93 8.98 -21.30
N HIS A 254 9.41 7.98 -22.04
CA HIS A 254 10.59 8.12 -22.89
C HIS A 254 10.30 8.01 -24.38
N GLY A 255 9.14 7.50 -24.78
CA GLY A 255 8.77 7.29 -26.19
C GLY A 255 9.84 6.50 -26.93
N SER A 256 10.17 6.94 -28.15
CA SER A 256 11.22 6.34 -29.00
C SER A 256 12.58 7.04 -28.89
N LYS A 257 12.83 7.81 -27.82
CA LYS A 257 14.09 8.56 -27.68
C LYS A 257 15.29 7.59 -27.63
N SER A 258 16.33 7.87 -28.43
CA SER A 258 17.52 7.03 -28.56
C SER A 258 18.32 6.91 -27.25
N GLY A 259 18.47 8.01 -26.50
CA GLY A 259 19.26 8.03 -25.25
C GLY A 259 18.81 7.01 -24.19
N PRO A 260 17.53 7.04 -23.73
CA PRO A 260 17.01 6.06 -22.77
C PRO A 260 17.11 4.61 -23.26
N ASN A 261 16.89 4.37 -24.56
CA ASN A 261 16.99 3.03 -25.15
C ASN A 261 18.43 2.51 -25.17
N SER A 262 19.41 3.36 -25.47
CA SER A 262 20.83 3.00 -25.43
C SER A 262 21.30 2.71 -23.99
N GLN A 263 20.80 3.45 -23.00
CA GLN A 263 21.16 3.23 -21.59
C GLN A 263 20.70 1.87 -21.07
N LEU A 264 19.53 1.38 -21.51
CA LEU A 264 19.02 0.05 -21.15
C LEU A 264 19.90 -1.09 -21.63
N ALA A 265 20.67 -0.92 -22.71
CA ALA A 265 21.50 -1.99 -23.28
C ALA A 265 22.52 -2.55 -22.27
N GLY A 266 23.06 -1.70 -21.38
CA GLY A 266 24.02 -2.11 -20.35
C GLY A 266 23.41 -2.93 -19.20
N PHE A 267 22.08 -2.97 -19.09
CA PHE A 267 21.36 -3.67 -18.02
C PHE A 267 20.62 -4.91 -18.52
N ARG A 268 20.74 -5.23 -19.81
CA ARG A 268 20.00 -6.31 -20.45
C ARG A 268 20.46 -7.67 -19.93
N LEU A 269 19.50 -8.49 -19.51
CA LEU A 269 19.71 -9.89 -19.19
C LEU A 269 19.43 -10.77 -20.42
N GLY A 270 18.25 -10.64 -21.02
CA GLY A 270 17.85 -11.48 -22.16
C GLY A 270 16.36 -11.40 -22.47
N PRO A 271 15.86 -12.18 -23.45
CA PRO A 271 14.46 -12.17 -23.82
C PRO A 271 13.57 -12.76 -22.71
N LEU A 272 12.34 -12.28 -22.62
CA LEU A 272 11.29 -12.91 -21.84
C LEU A 272 10.79 -14.17 -22.58
N SER A 273 10.74 -15.28 -21.87
CA SER A 273 10.22 -16.57 -22.31
C SER A 273 8.86 -16.83 -21.65
N ASN A 274 7.90 -17.32 -22.44
CA ASN A 274 6.51 -17.56 -22.03
C ASN A 274 6.35 -18.85 -21.23
#